data_AF-A0A3Q0RUR6-F1
#
_entry.id   AF-A0A3Q0RUR6-F1
#
_cell.length_a   1.000
_cell.length_b   1.000
_cell.length_c   1.000
_cell.angle_alpha   90.00
_cell.angle_beta   90.00
_cell.angle_gamma   90.00
#
_symmetry.space_group_name_H-M   'P 1'
#
loop_
_entity.id
_entity.type
_entity.pdbx_description
1 polymer ?
#
loop_
_entity_poly.entity_id
_entity_poly.type
_entity_poly.pdbx_seq_one_letter_code
_entity_poly.pdbx_strand_id
1 'polypeptide(L)'
;LLLKENSRIKVIEGARHNLPDADAQKAAEEIKHLASELTEKDLLLVLISGGGSALLPAPTPPITLQEKLDVTRSLAGAGATIQELNTIRRALSLLKGGGLAYYAHPAQVVALILSDVIGDPLDLIASGPTVRSQAWPEEILLILEHYKLFNSLPTSVREVLGRPNPRWKENKDESDTSGHVLNVVIGSNSVALKCAALRARELGFRPVVLSPGVCGDVRYV
;
A
#
# COMPACT_ATOMS: atom_id res chain seq x y z
N LEU A 1 -13.54 21.14 -5.02
CA LEU A 1 -12.51 20.56 -5.92
C LEU A 1 -12.26 21.51 -7.09
N LEU A 2 -11.01 21.84 -7.39
CA LEU A 2 -10.62 22.76 -8.48
C LEU A 2 -10.60 22.07 -9.87
N LEU A 3 -11.52 21.13 -10.11
CA LEU A 3 -11.62 20.45 -11.40
C LEU A 3 -12.68 21.14 -12.26
N LYS A 4 -12.35 21.38 -13.53
CA LYS A 4 -13.30 21.88 -14.53
C LYS A 4 -14.38 20.82 -14.79
N GLU A 5 -15.58 21.25 -15.19
CA GLU A 5 -16.70 20.34 -15.50
C GLU A 5 -16.35 19.26 -16.54
N ASN A 6 -15.46 19.56 -17.49
CA ASN A 6 -15.00 18.60 -18.52
C ASN A 6 -13.67 17.91 -18.16
N SER A 7 -13.38 17.75 -16.86
CA SER A 7 -12.17 17.06 -16.40
C SER A 7 -12.19 15.58 -16.81
N ARG A 8 -11.05 15.07 -17.29
CA ARG A 8 -10.85 13.63 -17.49
C ARG A 8 -10.56 12.87 -16.19
N ILE A 9 -10.43 13.59 -15.08
CA ILE A 9 -10.19 13.05 -13.73
C ILE A 9 -11.53 12.95 -13.01
N LYS A 10 -11.89 11.73 -12.63
CA LYS A 10 -12.99 11.44 -11.71
C LYS A 10 -12.47 11.49 -10.27
N VAL A 11 -13.26 12.07 -9.37
CA VAL A 11 -12.93 12.15 -7.95
C VAL A 11 -13.95 11.37 -7.15
N ILE A 12 -13.45 10.56 -6.22
CA ILE A 12 -14.25 9.79 -5.28
C ILE A 12 -13.63 10.05 -3.90
N GLU A 13 -14.47 10.45 -2.95
CA GLU A 13 -14.06 10.71 -1.58
C GLU A 13 -14.53 9.56 -0.70
N GLY A 14 -13.69 9.11 0.22
CA GLY A 14 -13.99 8.01 1.13
C GLY A 14 -12.97 7.92 2.25
N ALA A 15 -12.91 6.77 2.89
CA ALA A 15 -12.08 6.48 4.04
C ALA A 15 -12.32 7.43 5.23
N ARG A 16 -13.59 7.63 5.62
CA ARG A 16 -13.96 8.49 6.75
C ARG A 16 -13.19 8.08 8.01
N HIS A 17 -12.68 9.06 8.75
CA HIS A 17 -11.86 8.85 9.95
C HIS A 17 -10.63 7.95 9.74
N ASN A 18 -10.06 7.95 8.53
CA ASN A 18 -8.90 7.13 8.17
C ASN A 18 -9.17 5.61 8.26
N LEU A 19 -10.41 5.19 8.04
CA LEU A 19 -10.84 3.79 8.02
C LEU A 19 -11.51 3.47 6.69
N PRO A 20 -11.24 2.29 6.08
CA PRO A 20 -11.94 1.86 4.87
C PRO A 20 -13.47 1.93 5.00
N ASP A 21 -14.13 2.47 3.98
CA ASP A 21 -15.59 2.52 3.86
C ASP A 21 -16.06 2.08 2.46
N ALA A 22 -17.38 2.08 2.25
CA ALA A 22 -17.99 1.66 0.99
C ALA A 22 -17.58 2.55 -0.19
N ASP A 23 -17.42 3.86 0.04
CA ASP A 23 -16.99 4.79 -1.00
C ASP A 23 -15.53 4.52 -1.42
N ALA A 24 -14.65 4.25 -0.46
CA ALA A 24 -13.28 3.83 -0.74
C ALA A 24 -13.22 2.47 -1.44
N GLN A 25 -14.07 1.51 -1.07
CA GLN A 25 -14.15 0.23 -1.78
C GLN A 25 -14.57 0.42 -3.24
N LYS A 26 -15.60 1.25 -3.48
CA LYS A 26 -16.04 1.59 -4.84
C LYS A 26 -14.92 2.23 -5.64
N ALA A 27 -14.16 3.16 -5.04
CA ALA A 27 -12.99 3.75 -5.69
C ALA A 27 -11.94 2.70 -6.04
N ALA A 28 -11.66 1.77 -5.14
CA ALA A 28 -10.71 0.69 -5.37
C ALA A 28 -11.17 -0.26 -6.49
N GLU A 29 -12.46 -0.56 -6.60
CA GLU A 29 -13.03 -1.37 -7.68
C GLU A 29 -12.90 -0.67 -9.03
N GLU A 30 -13.20 0.63 -9.10
CA GLU A 30 -13.02 1.42 -10.33
C GLU A 30 -11.55 1.51 -10.75
N ILE A 31 -10.64 1.71 -9.80
CA ILE A 31 -9.18 1.72 -10.06
C ILE A 31 -8.73 0.35 -10.59
N LYS A 32 -9.23 -0.75 -10.01
CA LYS A 32 -8.92 -2.10 -10.48
C LYS A 32 -9.40 -2.31 -11.91
N HIS A 33 -10.64 -1.89 -12.21
CA HIS A 33 -11.22 -1.99 -13.54
C HIS A 33 -10.39 -1.22 -14.57
N LEU A 34 -10.10 0.05 -14.29
CA LEU A 34 -9.27 0.89 -15.14
C LEU A 34 -7.91 0.25 -15.42
N ALA A 35 -7.24 -0.25 -14.37
CA ALA A 35 -5.94 -0.91 -14.53
C ALA A 35 -6.02 -2.16 -15.41
N SER A 36 -7.08 -2.97 -15.26
CA SER A 36 -7.25 -4.20 -16.03
C SER A 36 -7.59 -4.02 -17.51
N GLU A 37 -8.00 -2.81 -17.91
CA GLU A 37 -8.28 -2.48 -19.32
C GLU A 37 -7.05 -1.95 -20.07
N LEU A 38 -5.95 -1.70 -19.37
CA LEU A 38 -4.73 -1.15 -19.96
C LEU A 38 -3.98 -2.19 -20.80
N THR A 39 -3.33 -1.70 -21.85
CA THR A 39 -2.53 -2.48 -22.78
C THR A 39 -1.07 -2.06 -22.72
N GLU A 40 -0.19 -2.76 -23.43
CA GLU A 40 1.25 -2.45 -23.50
C GLU A 40 1.55 -1.07 -24.11
N LYS A 41 0.56 -0.43 -24.75
CA LYS A 41 0.66 0.92 -25.32
C LYS A 41 0.31 2.02 -24.33
N ASP A 42 -0.21 1.65 -23.17
CA ASP A 42 -0.69 2.57 -22.16
C ASP A 42 0.33 2.77 -21.03
N LEU A 43 0.16 3.89 -20.32
CA LEU A 43 0.91 4.23 -19.12
C LEU A 43 -0.06 4.44 -17.96
N LEU A 44 0.09 3.64 -16.90
CA LEU A 44 -0.56 3.88 -15.62
C LEU A 44 0.31 4.81 -14.77
N LEU A 45 -0.11 6.06 -14.65
CA LEU A 45 0.47 7.01 -13.69
C LEU A 45 -0.23 6.86 -12.33
N VAL A 46 0.50 6.42 -11.31
CA VAL A 46 -0.01 6.23 -9.95
C VAL A 46 0.54 7.33 -9.06
N LEU A 47 -0.33 8.16 -8.49
CA LEU A 47 0.06 9.21 -7.56
C LEU A 47 -0.30 8.76 -6.14
N ILE A 48 0.71 8.55 -5.29
CA ILE A 48 0.54 7.99 -3.95
C ILE A 48 0.94 9.02 -2.90
N SER A 49 0.10 9.18 -1.90
CA SER A 49 0.37 9.95 -0.68
C SER A 49 -0.09 9.18 0.56
N GLY A 50 0.08 9.79 1.74
CA GLY A 50 -0.44 9.27 3.00
C GLY A 50 -1.95 8.96 2.96
N GLY A 51 -2.37 7.96 3.75
CA GLY A 51 -3.77 7.50 3.84
C GLY A 51 -4.18 6.42 2.82
N GLY A 52 -3.32 6.08 1.86
CA GLY A 52 -3.65 5.12 0.78
C GLY A 52 -4.11 3.73 1.25
N SER A 53 -3.65 3.27 2.42
CA SER A 53 -4.09 1.97 2.97
C SER A 53 -5.59 1.91 3.25
N ALA A 54 -6.18 3.03 3.70
CA ALA A 54 -7.60 3.16 3.98
C ALA A 54 -8.41 3.52 2.73
N LEU A 55 -7.84 4.33 1.83
CA LEU A 55 -8.47 4.80 0.59
C LEU A 55 -8.49 3.76 -0.54
N LEU A 56 -7.64 2.72 -0.48
CA LEU A 56 -7.59 1.66 -1.49
C LEU A 56 -7.92 0.26 -0.90
N PRO A 57 -9.12 0.07 -0.30
CA PRO A 57 -9.53 -1.23 0.21
C PRO A 57 -10.12 -2.08 -0.91
N ALA A 58 -9.37 -3.06 -1.38
CA ALA A 58 -9.85 -4.04 -2.36
C ALA A 58 -9.81 -5.45 -1.74
N PRO A 59 -10.82 -5.90 -0.98
CA PRO A 59 -10.84 -7.25 -0.43
C PRO A 59 -10.85 -8.30 -1.55
N THR A 60 -10.25 -9.46 -1.30
CA THR A 60 -10.21 -10.57 -2.26
C THR A 60 -11.51 -11.37 -2.20
N PRO A 61 -12.31 -11.47 -3.29
CA PRO A 61 -13.54 -12.24 -3.25
C PRO A 61 -13.32 -13.71 -2.88
N PRO A 62 -14.18 -14.31 -2.03
CA PRO A 62 -15.48 -13.78 -1.59
C PRO A 62 -15.45 -12.91 -0.31
N ILE A 63 -14.28 -12.47 0.17
CA ILE A 63 -14.18 -11.63 1.38
C ILE A 63 -14.90 -10.31 1.16
N THR A 64 -15.76 -9.94 2.12
CA THR A 64 -16.42 -8.64 2.20
C THR A 64 -15.50 -7.61 2.87
N LEU A 65 -15.76 -6.32 2.63
CA LEU A 65 -15.05 -5.25 3.34
C LEU A 65 -15.21 -5.37 4.85
N GLN A 66 -16.40 -5.72 5.31
CA GLN A 66 -16.70 -5.88 6.73
C GLN A 66 -15.86 -7.00 7.36
N GLU A 67 -15.79 -8.18 6.74
CA GLU A 67 -14.95 -9.28 7.23
C GLU A 67 -13.47 -8.89 7.29
N LYS A 68 -12.97 -8.17 6.27
CA LYS A 68 -11.59 -7.67 6.27
C LYS A 68 -11.33 -6.71 7.43
N LEU A 69 -12.27 -5.81 7.73
CA LEU A 69 -12.19 -4.89 8.86
C LEU A 69 -12.23 -5.63 10.19
N ASP A 70 -13.09 -6.64 10.32
CA ASP A 70 -13.25 -7.39 11.57
C ASP A 70 -12.02 -8.26 11.88
N VAL A 71 -11.40 -8.87 10.88
CA VAL A 71 -10.10 -9.58 11.05
C VAL A 71 -9.02 -8.61 11.49
N THR A 72 -8.93 -7.43 10.85
CA THR A 72 -7.94 -6.40 11.20
C THR A 72 -8.17 -5.89 12.63
N ARG A 73 -9.42 -5.68 13.04
CA ARG A 73 -9.79 -5.24 14.39
C ARG A 73 -9.45 -6.30 15.44
N SER A 74 -9.71 -7.57 15.12
CA SER A 74 -9.42 -8.69 16.02
C SER A 74 -7.93 -8.83 16.28
N LEU A 75 -7.10 -8.71 15.24
CA LEU A 75 -5.64 -8.70 15.38
C LEU A 75 -5.16 -7.50 16.20
N ALA A 76 -5.65 -6.29 15.90
CA ALA A 76 -5.27 -5.09 16.64
C ALA A 76 -5.66 -5.19 18.12
N GLY A 77 -6.86 -5.69 18.42
CA GLY A 77 -7.34 -5.92 19.78
C GLY A 77 -6.55 -7.01 20.53
N ALA A 78 -5.94 -7.95 19.81
CA ALA A 78 -5.06 -8.98 20.37
C ALA A 78 -3.61 -8.50 20.57
N GLY A 79 -3.29 -7.25 20.20
CA GLY A 79 -1.95 -6.68 20.35
C GLY A 79 -1.00 -6.99 19.21
N ALA A 80 -1.52 -7.29 18.00
CA ALA A 80 -0.69 -7.48 16.82
C ALA A 80 0.13 -6.23 16.48
N THR A 81 1.38 -6.45 16.08
CA THR A 81 2.27 -5.38 15.62
C THR A 81 1.76 -4.79 14.30
N ILE A 82 2.20 -3.57 13.98
CA ILE A 82 1.81 -2.92 12.72
C ILE A 82 2.30 -3.71 11.50
N GLN A 83 3.44 -4.39 11.60
CA GLN A 83 4.00 -5.26 10.58
C GLN A 83 3.08 -6.45 10.32
N GLU A 84 2.65 -7.16 11.37
CA GLU A 84 1.74 -8.31 11.26
C GLU A 84 0.37 -7.88 10.70
N LEU A 85 -0.16 -6.75 11.17
CA LEU A 85 -1.38 -6.15 10.62
C LEU A 85 -1.22 -5.83 9.13
N ASN A 86 -0.07 -5.32 8.70
CA ASN A 86 0.21 -5.06 7.29
C ASN A 86 0.30 -6.35 6.47
N THR A 87 0.93 -7.39 7.00
CA THR A 87 1.03 -8.72 6.36
C THR A 87 -0.36 -9.29 6.10
N ILE A 88 -1.22 -9.33 7.12
CA ILE A 88 -2.59 -9.84 6.95
C ILE A 88 -3.43 -8.94 6.03
N ARG A 89 -3.38 -7.61 6.21
CA ARG A 89 -4.14 -6.67 5.35
C ARG A 89 -3.76 -6.78 3.88
N ARG A 90 -2.49 -7.03 3.56
CA ARG A 90 -1.99 -7.29 2.20
C ARG A 90 -2.51 -8.62 1.66
N ALA A 91 -2.42 -9.69 2.43
CA ALA A 91 -2.89 -11.02 2.04
C ALA A 91 -4.38 -11.04 1.67
N LEU A 92 -5.19 -10.27 2.39
CA LEU A 92 -6.62 -10.13 2.15
C LEU A 92 -6.96 -9.04 1.12
N SER A 93 -6.03 -8.66 0.23
CA SER A 93 -6.24 -7.56 -0.71
C SER A 93 -5.84 -7.86 -2.15
N LEU A 94 -6.72 -7.49 -3.08
CA LEU A 94 -6.44 -7.50 -4.52
C LEU A 94 -5.47 -6.39 -4.94
N LEU A 95 -5.52 -5.18 -4.39
CA LEU A 95 -4.69 -4.08 -4.93
C LEU A 95 -3.38 -3.83 -4.18
N LYS A 96 -3.23 -4.34 -2.95
CA LYS A 96 -2.01 -4.15 -2.14
C LYS A 96 -0.92 -5.16 -2.53
N GLY A 97 0.33 -4.91 -2.11
CA GLY A 97 1.46 -5.82 -2.32
C GLY A 97 1.77 -6.10 -3.80
N GLY A 98 1.76 -5.07 -4.64
CA GLY A 98 2.02 -5.15 -6.08
C GLY A 98 0.78 -5.50 -6.88
N GLY A 99 -0.38 -5.57 -6.23
CA GLY A 99 -1.61 -5.99 -6.87
C GLY A 99 -2.14 -5.04 -7.94
N LEU A 100 -1.99 -3.73 -7.75
CA LEU A 100 -2.34 -2.76 -8.78
C LEU A 100 -1.45 -2.90 -10.01
N ALA A 101 -0.14 -3.03 -9.81
CA ALA A 101 0.79 -3.27 -10.92
C ALA A 101 0.48 -4.59 -11.65
N TYR A 102 0.11 -5.64 -10.91
CA TYR A 102 -0.32 -6.91 -11.51
C TYR A 102 -1.54 -6.75 -12.42
N TYR A 103 -2.56 -5.98 -12.03
CA TYR A 103 -3.72 -5.73 -12.88
C TYR A 103 -3.42 -4.82 -14.06
N ALA A 104 -2.40 -3.95 -13.94
CA ALA A 104 -1.99 -3.06 -15.02
C ALA A 104 -1.16 -3.76 -16.10
N HIS A 105 -0.55 -4.91 -15.81
CA HIS A 105 0.26 -5.64 -16.78
C HIS A 105 -0.57 -6.01 -18.03
N PRO A 106 -0.09 -5.73 -19.25
CA PRO A 106 1.30 -5.42 -19.63
C PRO A 106 1.67 -3.92 -19.71
N ALA A 107 0.80 -3.01 -19.29
CA ALA A 107 1.06 -1.56 -19.35
C ALA A 107 2.26 -1.14 -18.49
N GLN A 108 2.92 -0.06 -18.87
CA GLN A 108 3.94 0.58 -18.04
C GLN A 108 3.28 1.25 -16.83
N VAL A 109 3.92 1.17 -15.66
CA VAL A 109 3.44 1.73 -14.40
C VAL A 109 4.50 2.67 -13.87
N VAL A 110 4.15 3.94 -13.67
CA VAL A 110 5.00 4.93 -13.02
C VAL A 110 4.30 5.42 -11.77
N ALA A 111 4.87 5.12 -10.60
CA ALA A 111 4.37 5.58 -9.32
C ALA A 111 5.19 6.77 -8.81
N LEU A 112 4.53 7.90 -8.56
CA LEU A 112 5.10 9.08 -7.93
C LEU A 112 4.59 9.17 -6.50
N ILE A 113 5.50 9.15 -5.54
CA ILE A 113 5.20 8.86 -4.14
C ILE A 113 5.60 10.04 -3.24
N LEU A 114 4.65 10.49 -2.42
CA LEU A 114 4.88 11.33 -1.25
C LEU A 114 4.88 10.44 0.00
N SER A 115 6.05 10.24 0.58
CA SER A 115 6.25 9.38 1.74
C SER A 115 6.02 10.13 3.05
N ASP A 116 5.12 9.59 3.87
CA ASP A 116 4.89 9.95 5.27
C ASP A 116 5.46 8.91 6.25
N VAL A 117 6.25 7.95 5.75
CA VAL A 117 6.82 6.85 6.54
C VAL A 117 8.33 7.05 6.68
N ILE A 118 8.84 6.91 7.92
CA ILE A 118 10.27 7.02 8.20
C ILE A 118 11.04 5.97 7.38
N GLY A 119 12.09 6.42 6.68
CA GLY A 119 12.94 5.58 5.85
C GLY A 119 12.43 5.34 4.43
N ASP A 120 11.26 5.88 4.07
CA ASP A 120 10.63 5.77 2.76
C ASP A 120 10.45 4.32 2.21
N PRO A 121 10.07 3.31 3.04
CA PRO A 121 9.89 1.93 2.59
C PRO A 121 8.67 1.80 1.66
N LEU A 122 8.92 1.59 0.37
CA LEU A 122 7.91 1.60 -0.70
C LEU A 122 6.80 0.54 -0.52
N ASP A 123 7.13 -0.61 0.05
CA ASP A 123 6.21 -1.71 0.32
C ASP A 123 5.22 -1.40 1.47
N LEU A 124 5.60 -0.50 2.38
CA LEU A 124 4.74 -0.05 3.48
C LEU A 124 3.89 1.15 3.09
N ILE A 125 4.40 2.07 2.26
CA ILE A 125 3.66 3.25 1.83
C ILE A 125 2.41 2.82 1.05
N ALA A 126 1.24 3.21 1.56
CA ALA A 126 -0.07 2.75 1.06
C ALA A 126 -0.22 1.22 0.95
N SER A 127 0.59 0.45 1.68
CA SER A 127 0.70 -1.01 1.58
C SER A 127 1.19 -1.50 0.20
N GLY A 128 2.01 -0.69 -0.47
CA GLY A 128 2.77 -1.07 -1.66
C GLY A 128 1.94 -1.56 -2.84
N PRO A 129 0.94 -0.82 -3.35
CA PRO A 129 0.08 -1.31 -4.43
C PRO A 129 0.83 -1.60 -5.74
N THR A 130 1.96 -0.93 -5.96
CA THR A 130 2.84 -1.07 -7.13
C THR A 130 4.16 -1.79 -6.80
N VAL A 131 4.33 -2.26 -5.57
CA VAL A 131 5.57 -2.87 -5.08
C VAL A 131 5.28 -4.32 -4.73
N ARG A 132 5.92 -5.24 -5.45
CA ARG A 132 5.78 -6.66 -5.14
C ARG A 132 6.24 -6.91 -3.72
N SER A 133 5.40 -7.60 -2.97
CA SER A 133 5.70 -7.96 -1.60
C SER A 133 5.55 -9.45 -1.45
N GLN A 134 6.62 -10.11 -1.00
CA GLN A 134 6.58 -11.50 -0.61
C GLN A 134 5.90 -11.56 0.76
N ALA A 135 4.68 -12.08 0.82
CA ALA A 135 4.12 -12.62 2.05
C ALA A 135 4.01 -14.11 1.83
N TRP A 136 4.69 -14.89 2.67
CA TRP A 136 4.63 -16.34 2.59
C TRP A 136 3.35 -16.82 3.28
N PRO A 137 2.62 -17.80 2.71
CA PRO A 137 1.45 -18.38 3.36
C PRO A 137 1.71 -18.82 4.80
N GLU A 138 2.91 -19.33 5.05
CA GLU A 138 3.36 -19.78 6.37
C GLU A 138 3.43 -18.64 7.39
N GLU A 139 3.93 -17.45 7.00
CA GLU A 139 3.97 -16.27 7.87
C GLU A 139 2.56 -15.85 8.30
N ILE A 140 1.61 -15.85 7.36
CA ILE A 140 0.22 -15.50 7.62
C ILE A 140 -0.41 -16.49 8.61
N LEU A 141 -0.19 -17.78 8.42
CA LEU A 141 -0.68 -18.82 9.31
C LEU A 141 -0.09 -18.70 10.71
N LEU A 142 1.23 -18.48 10.82
CA LEU A 142 1.92 -18.29 12.10
C LEU A 142 1.35 -17.10 12.89
N ILE A 143 1.09 -15.97 12.22
CA ILE A 143 0.47 -14.80 12.85
C ILE A 143 -0.93 -15.17 13.37
N LEU A 144 -1.76 -15.80 12.55
CA LEU A 144 -3.14 -16.14 12.92
C LEU A 144 -3.22 -17.19 14.04
N GLU A 145 -2.28 -18.12 14.08
CA GLU A 145 -2.14 -19.11 15.16
C GLU A 145 -1.62 -18.48 16.45
N HIS A 146 -0.61 -17.62 16.37
CA HIS A 146 -0.06 -16.90 17.52
C HIS A 146 -1.14 -16.15 18.31
N TYR A 147 -2.04 -15.47 17.60
CA TYR A 147 -3.16 -14.75 18.19
C TYR A 147 -4.43 -15.61 18.41
N LYS A 148 -4.37 -16.93 18.12
CA LYS A 148 -5.50 -17.88 18.23
C LYS A 148 -6.75 -17.45 17.45
N LEU A 149 -6.56 -16.73 16.36
CA LEU A 149 -7.65 -16.19 15.53
C LEU A 149 -8.04 -17.12 14.38
N PHE A 150 -7.18 -18.09 14.00
CA PHE A 150 -7.41 -18.95 12.84
C PHE A 150 -8.81 -19.61 12.83
N ASN A 151 -9.25 -20.12 13.98
CA ASN A 151 -10.54 -20.82 14.12
C ASN A 151 -11.74 -19.86 14.17
N SER A 152 -11.55 -18.59 14.48
CA SER A 152 -12.61 -17.57 14.51
C SER A 152 -12.74 -16.81 13.18
N LEU A 153 -11.89 -17.10 12.20
CA LEU A 153 -11.95 -16.47 10.88
C LEU A 153 -13.22 -16.85 10.12
N PRO A 154 -13.84 -15.89 9.41
CA PRO A 154 -14.91 -16.18 8.46
C PRO A 154 -14.46 -17.21 7.42
N THR A 155 -15.40 -18.02 6.94
CA THR A 155 -15.12 -19.07 5.95
C THR A 155 -14.53 -18.50 4.66
N SER A 156 -15.00 -17.32 4.22
CA SER A 156 -14.48 -16.57 3.07
C SER A 156 -12.98 -16.26 3.20
N VAL A 157 -12.55 -15.85 4.39
CA VAL A 157 -11.15 -15.51 4.69
C VAL A 157 -10.29 -16.77 4.70
N ARG A 158 -10.74 -17.84 5.38
CA ARG A 158 -10.02 -19.12 5.38
C ARG A 158 -9.87 -19.70 3.99
N GLU A 159 -10.91 -19.60 3.15
CA GLU A 159 -10.85 -20.04 1.76
C GLU A 159 -9.80 -19.25 0.98
N VAL A 160 -9.81 -17.92 1.04
CA VAL A 160 -8.84 -17.08 0.32
C VAL A 160 -7.41 -17.37 0.77
N LEU A 161 -7.17 -17.54 2.07
CA LEU A 161 -5.85 -17.86 2.60
C LEU A 161 -5.38 -19.27 2.23
N GLY A 162 -6.31 -20.21 2.04
CA GLY A 162 -6.01 -21.58 1.61
C GLY A 162 -5.78 -21.75 0.10
N ARG A 163 -6.06 -20.72 -0.73
CA ARG A 163 -5.87 -20.79 -2.18
C ARG A 163 -4.38 -20.72 -2.53
N PRO A 164 -3.87 -21.54 -3.47
CA PRO A 164 -2.57 -21.32 -4.08
C PRO A 164 -2.63 -20.01 -4.90
N ASN A 165 -2.05 -18.94 -4.36
CA ASN A 165 -2.12 -17.62 -4.99
C ASN A 165 -1.11 -17.56 -6.17
N PRO A 166 -1.54 -17.22 -7.39
CA PRO A 166 -0.60 -16.97 -8.50
C PRO A 166 0.38 -15.84 -8.21
N ARG A 167 0.10 -14.92 -7.27
CA ARG A 167 1.07 -13.92 -6.77
C ARG A 167 2.18 -14.51 -5.91
N TRP A 168 1.95 -15.68 -5.31
CA TRP A 168 2.91 -16.40 -4.48
C TRP A 168 3.63 -17.51 -5.25
N LYS A 169 3.25 -17.76 -6.51
CA LYS A 169 4.09 -18.60 -7.36
C LYS A 169 5.42 -17.89 -7.54
N GLU A 170 6.49 -18.55 -7.08
CA GLU A 170 7.87 -18.23 -7.43
C GLU A 170 7.99 -18.17 -8.96
N ASN A 171 7.77 -17.01 -9.54
CA ASN A 171 8.36 -16.74 -10.85
C ASN A 171 9.85 -16.56 -10.57
N LYS A 172 10.60 -17.67 -10.72
CA LYS A 172 12.07 -17.73 -10.73
C LYS A 172 12.69 -16.87 -11.83
N ASP A 173 11.88 -16.28 -12.72
CA ASP A 173 12.30 -15.22 -13.62
C ASP A 173 12.22 -13.87 -12.90
N GLU A 174 13.24 -13.58 -12.10
CA GLU A 174 13.51 -12.27 -11.50
C GLU A 174 13.68 -11.13 -12.53
N SER A 175 13.70 -11.44 -13.83
CA SER A 175 14.01 -10.49 -14.90
C SER A 175 12.81 -9.80 -15.56
N ASP A 176 11.59 -10.36 -15.51
CA ASP A 176 10.54 -9.95 -16.48
C ASP A 176 9.51 -8.93 -15.95
N THR A 177 9.55 -8.58 -14.67
CA THR A 177 8.47 -7.76 -14.06
C THR A 177 8.94 -6.46 -13.42
N SER A 178 10.24 -6.33 -13.20
CA SER A 178 10.86 -5.05 -12.80
C SER A 178 10.92 -4.04 -13.96
N GLY A 179 10.79 -4.51 -15.20
CA GLY A 179 10.91 -3.66 -16.39
C GLY A 179 9.73 -2.73 -16.64
N HIS A 180 8.51 -3.10 -16.20
CA HIS A 180 7.30 -2.29 -16.47
C HIS A 180 6.88 -1.40 -15.30
N VAL A 181 7.54 -1.47 -14.13
CA VAL A 181 7.15 -0.67 -12.96
C VAL A 181 8.31 0.20 -12.48
N LEU A 182 8.10 1.51 -12.46
CA LEU A 182 9.02 2.50 -11.89
C LEU A 182 8.36 3.18 -10.69
N ASN A 183 8.95 3.02 -9.51
CA ASN A 183 8.51 3.72 -8.29
C ASN A 183 9.52 4.83 -7.94
N VAL A 184 9.04 6.07 -7.80
CA VAL A 184 9.88 7.24 -7.48
C VAL A 184 9.30 7.99 -6.29
N VAL A 185 10.09 8.12 -5.22
CA VAL A 185 9.77 9.01 -4.11
C VAL A 185 10.11 10.45 -4.54
N ILE A 186 9.09 11.26 -4.74
CA ILE A 186 9.23 12.67 -5.17
C ILE A 186 9.13 13.65 -4.01
N GLY A 187 8.69 13.19 -2.84
CA GLY A 187 8.70 13.97 -1.61
C GLY A 187 8.77 13.08 -0.38
N SER A 188 9.64 13.44 0.56
CA SER A 188 9.78 12.81 1.87
C SER A 188 10.52 13.74 2.83
N ASN A 189 10.64 13.33 4.10
CA ASN A 189 11.43 14.07 5.08
C ASN A 189 12.91 14.21 4.65
N SER A 190 13.47 13.16 4.04
CA SER A 190 14.84 13.18 3.50
C SER A 190 15.01 14.24 2.40
N VAL A 191 14.02 14.34 1.49
CA VAL A 191 14.01 15.37 0.43
C VAL A 191 13.92 16.76 1.04
N ALA A 192 13.01 16.96 2.01
CA ALA A 192 12.84 18.24 2.69
C ALA A 192 14.12 18.69 3.42
N LEU A 193 14.76 17.79 4.18
CA LEU A 193 16.03 18.07 4.88
C LEU A 193 17.17 18.41 3.92
N LYS A 194 17.25 17.71 2.78
CA LYS A 194 18.24 18.02 1.73
C LYS A 194 18.03 19.43 1.19
N CYS A 195 16.79 19.80 0.85
CA CYS A 195 16.45 21.14 0.38
C CYS A 195 16.72 22.22 1.45
N ALA A 196 16.38 21.97 2.71
CA ALA A 196 16.66 22.88 3.82
C ALA A 196 18.16 23.10 4.02
N ALA A 197 18.97 22.04 3.97
CA ALA A 197 20.42 22.13 4.05
C ALA A 197 21.00 22.93 2.87
N LEU A 198 20.54 22.69 1.64
CA LEU A 198 20.97 23.49 0.49
C LEU A 198 20.68 24.99 0.70
N ARG A 199 19.46 25.32 1.15
CA ARG A 199 19.09 26.70 1.43
C ARG A 199 19.92 27.33 2.55
N ALA A 200 20.23 26.59 3.60
CA ALA A 200 21.09 27.06 4.67
C ALA A 200 22.51 27.40 4.17
N ARG A 201 23.06 26.61 3.25
CA ARG A 201 24.37 26.90 2.62
C ARG A 201 24.34 28.17 1.80
N GLU A 202 23.28 28.39 1.01
CA GLU A 202 23.10 29.61 0.22
C GLU A 202 23.04 30.87 1.09
N LEU A 203 22.53 30.74 2.31
CA LEU A 203 22.48 31.81 3.30
C LEU A 203 23.79 31.98 4.10
N GLY A 204 24.84 31.20 3.79
CA GLY A 204 26.15 31.29 4.44
C GLY A 204 26.29 30.43 5.71
N PHE A 205 25.31 29.60 6.04
CA PHE A 205 25.40 28.66 7.18
C PHE A 205 26.06 27.34 6.76
N ARG A 206 26.63 26.63 7.74
CA ARG A 206 27.10 25.25 7.58
C ARG A 206 26.05 24.29 8.16
N PRO A 207 25.13 23.74 7.36
CA PRO A 207 24.13 22.80 7.86
C PRO A 207 24.76 21.44 8.17
N VAL A 208 24.21 20.78 9.19
CA VAL A 208 24.47 19.38 9.51
C VAL A 208 23.11 18.70 9.69
N VAL A 209 22.80 17.73 8.83
CA VAL A 209 21.61 16.90 8.97
C VAL A 209 21.97 15.76 9.93
N LEU A 210 21.40 15.77 11.13
CA LEU A 210 21.71 14.78 12.16
C LEU A 210 21.01 13.43 11.90
N SER A 211 19.72 13.46 11.55
CA SER A 211 18.97 12.27 11.16
C SER A 211 17.71 12.65 10.35
N PRO A 212 17.36 11.89 9.31
CA PRO A 212 16.08 12.02 8.60
C PRO A 212 14.93 11.21 9.23
N GLY A 213 15.23 10.38 10.22
CA GLY A 213 14.30 9.41 10.81
C GLY A 213 14.36 9.43 12.32
N VAL A 214 13.95 10.54 12.90
CA VAL A 214 13.88 10.72 14.35
C VAL A 214 12.65 9.98 14.88
N CYS A 215 12.84 9.00 15.76
CA CYS A 215 11.77 8.19 16.34
C CYS A 215 11.99 7.96 17.84
N GLY A 216 10.89 7.92 18.61
CA GLY A 216 10.88 7.65 20.05
C GLY A 216 9.80 8.48 20.75
N ASP A 217 9.79 8.46 22.08
CA ASP A 217 8.90 9.31 22.87
C ASP A 217 9.36 10.77 22.76
N VAL A 218 8.43 11.66 22.41
CA VAL A 218 8.65 13.10 22.22
C VAL A 218 9.38 13.76 23.39
N ARG A 219 9.27 13.23 24.62
CA ARG A 219 9.99 13.76 25.79
C ARG A 219 11.49 13.48 25.79
N TYR A 220 11.94 12.43 25.12
CA TYR A 220 13.32 11.93 25.18
C TYR A 220 14.06 12.06 23.84
N VAL A 221 13.42 12.64 22.84
CA VAL A 221 13.88 12.73 21.45
C VAL A 221 14.12 14.17 21.06
#